data_AF-A0A9D5C310-F1
#
_entry.id   AF-A0A9D5C310-F1
#
_cell.length_a   1.000
_cell.length_b   1.000
_cell.length_c   1.000
_cell.angle_alpha   90.00
_cell.angle_beta   90.00
_cell.angle_gamma   90.00
#
_symmetry.space_group_name_H-M   'P 1'
#
loop_
_entity.id
_entity.type
_entity.pdbx_description
1 polymer ?
#
loop_
_entity_poly.entity_id
_entity_poly.type
_entity_poly.pdbx_seq_one_letter_code
_entity_poly.pdbx_strand_id
1 'polypeptide(L)'
;MVAIKPDPSHPQAFVFDFQPQDPEDFYAAFSAAFQRPIPGLVLKRAMTRLPKSRCWFVGYSSSDGVDVANKFSEDWQTDLIVGKHDCRHYTNGLVECLTGEQGVLERIRANSSI
;
A
#
# COMPACT_ATOMS: atom_id res chain seq x y z
N MET A 1 -3.13 0.87 -0.49
CA MET A 1 -2.58 2.12 -1.05
C MET A 1 -1.91 2.99 0.01
N VAL A 2 -0.65 3.39 -0.23
CA VAL A 2 0.13 4.34 0.58
C VAL A 2 0.56 5.51 -0.30
N ALA A 3 0.42 6.73 0.18
CA ALA A 3 0.87 7.93 -0.53
C ALA A 3 2.01 8.60 0.25
N ILE A 4 3.11 8.89 -0.45
CA ILE A 4 4.32 9.49 0.11
C ILE A 4 4.50 10.86 -0.53
N LYS A 5 4.57 11.88 0.31
CA LYS A 5 4.96 13.23 -0.11
C LYS A 5 6.38 13.48 0.41
N PRO A 6 7.41 13.53 -0.46
CA PRO A 6 8.81 13.62 -0.05
C PRO A 6 9.11 14.93 0.69
N ASP A 7 8.71 16.05 0.10
CA ASP A 7 8.91 17.39 0.66
C ASP A 7 7.65 18.24 0.41
N PRO A 8 7.25 19.15 1.32
CA PRO A 8 6.14 20.09 1.12
C PRO A 8 6.22 20.89 -0.19
N SER A 9 7.43 21.31 -0.58
CA SER A 9 7.76 22.04 -1.80
C SER A 9 7.78 21.16 -3.06
N HIS A 10 7.87 19.83 -2.89
CA HIS A 10 7.79 18.92 -4.03
C HIS A 10 6.36 18.92 -4.59
N PRO A 11 6.19 19.12 -5.91
CA PRO A 11 4.86 19.26 -6.52
C PRO A 11 4.12 17.92 -6.64
N GLN A 12 4.80 16.81 -6.40
CA GLN A 12 4.28 15.47 -6.62
C GLN A 12 4.35 14.63 -5.34
N ALA A 13 3.34 13.79 -5.18
CA ALA A 13 3.34 12.66 -4.27
C ALA A 13 3.44 11.36 -5.07
N PHE A 14 4.01 10.33 -4.47
CA PHE A 14 4.09 9.00 -5.06
C PHE A 14 3.16 8.05 -4.33
N VAL A 15 2.42 7.25 -5.09
CA VAL A 15 1.46 6.31 -4.54
C VAL A 15 1.89 4.90 -4.89
N PHE A 16 1.87 4.06 -3.86
CA PHE A 16 2.15 2.65 -3.93
C PHE A 16 0.88 1.86 -3.62
N ASP A 17 0.59 0.85 -4.43
CA ASP A 17 -0.56 -0.03 -4.23
C ASP A 17 -0.27 -1.44 -4.72
N PHE A 18 -0.84 -2.45 -4.07
CA PHE A 18 -0.71 -3.84 -4.48
C PHE A 18 -2.09 -4.37 -4.86
N GLN A 19 -2.23 -4.83 -6.09
CA GLN A 19 -3.53 -5.20 -6.66
C GLN A 19 -3.40 -6.42 -7.57
N PRO A 20 -4.51 -7.11 -7.91
CA PRO A 20 -4.50 -8.09 -8.98
C PRO A 20 -3.97 -7.49 -10.27
N GLN A 21 -3.21 -8.28 -11.03
CA GLN A 21 -2.69 -7.85 -12.33
C GLN A 21 -3.83 -7.56 -13.32
N ASP A 22 -4.84 -8.43 -13.32
CA ASP A 22 -6.08 -8.24 -14.06
C ASP A 22 -7.26 -8.41 -13.08
N PRO A 23 -7.80 -7.32 -12.51
CA PRO A 23 -8.91 -7.40 -11.58
C PRO A 23 -10.25 -7.72 -12.24
N GLU A 24 -10.36 -7.62 -13.57
CA GLU A 24 -11.59 -7.88 -14.32
C GLU A 24 -11.65 -9.32 -14.85
N ASP A 25 -10.53 -10.05 -14.82
CA ASP A 25 -10.48 -11.46 -15.20
C ASP A 25 -11.35 -12.34 -14.29
N PHE A 26 -12.25 -13.10 -14.92
CA PHE A 26 -13.14 -14.02 -14.24
C PHE A 26 -12.37 -15.13 -13.49
N TYR A 27 -11.27 -15.62 -14.05
CA TYR A 27 -10.46 -16.64 -13.38
C TYR A 27 -9.76 -16.10 -12.14
N ALA A 28 -9.30 -14.85 -12.17
CA ALA A 28 -8.77 -14.15 -11.01
C ALA A 28 -9.84 -14.00 -9.91
N ALA A 29 -11.05 -13.57 -10.28
CA ALA A 29 -12.16 -13.44 -9.33
C ALA A 29 -12.57 -14.78 -8.70
N PHE A 30 -12.68 -15.83 -9.50
CA PHE A 30 -12.96 -17.19 -9.02
C PHE A 30 -11.86 -17.67 -8.07
N SER A 31 -10.59 -17.59 -8.49
CA SER A 31 -9.44 -18.04 -7.70
C SER A 31 -9.32 -17.29 -6.37
N ALA A 32 -9.56 -15.98 -6.37
CA ALA A 32 -9.60 -15.15 -5.19
C ALA A 32 -10.68 -15.60 -4.18
N ALA A 33 -11.87 -15.96 -4.65
CA ALA A 33 -12.96 -16.46 -3.80
C ALA A 33 -12.58 -17.76 -3.05
N PHE A 34 -11.71 -18.58 -3.66
CA PHE A 34 -11.18 -19.82 -3.05
C PHE A 34 -9.81 -19.63 -2.38
N GLN A 35 -9.38 -18.39 -2.13
CA GLN A 35 -8.07 -18.06 -1.54
C GLN A 35 -6.88 -18.72 -2.26
N ARG A 36 -7.00 -18.91 -3.57
CA ARG A 36 -5.90 -19.39 -4.41
C ARG A 36 -5.01 -18.21 -4.80
N PRO A 37 -3.70 -18.44 -5.01
CA PRO A 37 -2.82 -17.42 -5.56
C PRO A 37 -3.30 -16.94 -6.92
N ILE A 38 -3.27 -15.62 -7.13
CA ILE A 38 -3.48 -14.98 -8.43
C ILE A 38 -2.32 -14.04 -8.73
N PRO A 39 -2.01 -13.78 -10.01
CA PRO A 39 -1.02 -12.78 -10.37
C PRO A 39 -1.40 -11.41 -9.80
N GLY A 40 -0.54 -10.87 -8.95
CA GLY A 40 -0.62 -9.50 -8.46
C GLY A 40 0.51 -8.65 -9.03
N LEU A 41 0.43 -7.35 -8.79
CA LEU A 41 1.49 -6.42 -9.11
C LEU A 41 1.49 -5.24 -8.13
N VAL A 42 2.68 -4.72 -7.88
CA VAL A 42 2.86 -3.47 -7.13
C VAL A 42 2.88 -2.31 -8.13
N LEU A 43 1.93 -1.39 -8.01
CA LEU A 43 1.89 -0.16 -8.77
C LEU A 43 2.56 0.97 -8.02
N LYS A 44 3.41 1.71 -8.74
CA LYS A 44 3.88 3.05 -8.36
C LYS A 44 3.33 4.07 -9.35
N ARG A 45 2.66 5.11 -8.85
CA ARG A 45 2.17 6.23 -9.68
C ARG A 45 2.48 7.58 -9.05
N ALA A 46 2.80 8.57 -9.89
CA ALA A 46 2.92 9.96 -9.46
C ALA A 46 1.54 10.63 -9.43
N MET A 47 1.29 11.47 -8.42
CA MET A 47 0.08 12.28 -8.30
C MET A 47 0.45 13.72 -7.97
N THR A 48 -0.25 14.67 -8.57
CA THR A 48 -0.02 16.11 -8.33
C THR A 48 -0.68 16.62 -7.05
N ARG A 49 -1.64 15.87 -6.49
CA ARG A 49 -2.37 16.23 -5.26
C ARG A 49 -2.69 15.00 -4.45
N LEU A 50 -2.59 15.13 -3.12
CA LEU A 50 -3.04 14.10 -2.19
C LEU A 50 -4.57 14.09 -2.08
N PRO A 51 -5.18 12.94 -1.79
CA PRO A 51 -6.59 12.87 -1.40
C PRO A 51 -6.87 13.79 -0.21
N LYS A 52 -8.02 14.47 -0.24
CA LYS A 52 -8.46 15.36 0.86
C LYS A 52 -9.44 14.69 1.83
N SER A 53 -9.89 13.48 1.52
CA SER A 53 -10.86 12.72 2.29
C SER A 53 -10.54 11.24 2.24
N ARG A 54 -11.04 10.48 3.23
CA ARG A 54 -10.82 9.02 3.36
C ARG A 54 -9.34 8.62 3.33
N CYS A 55 -8.49 9.46 3.91
CA CYS A 55 -7.07 9.22 4.08
C CYS A 55 -6.65 9.59 5.50
N TRP A 56 -5.62 8.94 6.01
CA TRP A 56 -5.06 9.21 7.32
C TRP A 56 -3.57 9.51 7.19
N PHE A 57 -3.11 10.49 7.96
CA PHE A 57 -1.68 10.71 8.14
C PHE A 57 -1.13 9.63 9.07
N VAL A 58 -0.15 8.87 8.59
CA VAL A 58 0.38 7.68 9.30
C VAL A 58 1.72 7.93 9.99
N GLY A 59 2.46 8.99 9.61
CA GLY A 59 3.76 9.32 10.18
C GLY A 59 4.75 9.86 9.16
N TYR A 60 5.99 10.03 9.62
CA TYR A 60 7.13 10.43 8.80
C TYR A 60 8.08 9.25 8.62
N SER A 61 8.80 9.23 7.50
CA SER A 61 9.95 8.34 7.34
C SER A 61 11.21 9.00 7.88
N SER A 62 12.11 8.21 8.45
CA SER A 62 13.41 8.66 8.94
C SER A 62 14.45 8.88 7.83
N SER A 63 14.14 8.46 6.61
CA SER A 63 14.99 8.58 5.42
C SER A 63 14.14 8.95 4.20
N ASP A 64 14.71 8.90 2.99
CA ASP A 64 13.92 9.12 1.77
C ASP A 64 12.83 8.05 1.65
N GLY A 65 11.59 8.45 1.98
CA GLY A 65 10.45 7.54 1.99
C GLY A 65 10.14 6.94 0.62
N VAL A 66 10.45 7.65 -0.47
CA VAL A 66 10.21 7.12 -1.83
C VAL A 66 11.21 6.02 -2.15
N ASP A 67 12.47 6.18 -1.76
CA ASP A 67 13.50 5.16 -1.96
C ASP A 67 13.26 3.92 -1.08
N VAL A 68 12.88 4.13 0.18
CA VAL A 68 12.47 3.03 1.08
C VAL A 68 11.30 2.25 0.48
N ALA A 69 10.28 2.97 0.00
CA ALA A 69 9.12 2.33 -0.61
C ALA A 69 9.46 1.58 -1.90
N ASN A 70 10.37 2.09 -2.73
CA ASN A 70 10.81 1.37 -3.94
C ASN A 70 11.47 0.04 -3.57
N LYS A 71 12.45 0.06 -2.66
CA LYS A 71 13.15 -1.16 -2.23
C LYS A 71 12.19 -2.19 -1.64
N PHE A 72 11.31 -1.75 -0.74
CA PHE A 72 10.27 -2.62 -0.19
C PHE A 72 9.37 -3.21 -1.28
N SER A 73 9.00 -2.41 -2.29
CA SER A 73 8.14 -2.84 -3.39
C SER A 73 8.81 -3.83 -4.34
N GLU A 74 10.11 -3.65 -4.60
CA GLU A 74 10.92 -4.50 -5.47
C GLU A 74 11.05 -5.92 -4.89
N ASP A 75 11.19 -6.02 -3.57
CA ASP A 75 11.33 -7.30 -2.86
C ASP A 75 9.98 -7.98 -2.54
N TRP A 76 8.84 -7.35 -2.85
CA TRP A 76 7.52 -7.87 -2.48
C TRP A 76 7.09 -9.04 -3.36
N GLN A 77 6.77 -10.20 -2.77
CA GLN A 77 6.20 -11.33 -3.50
C GLN A 77 4.88 -10.93 -4.16
N THR A 78 4.73 -11.21 -5.45
CA THR A 78 3.57 -10.73 -6.24
C THR A 78 2.43 -11.72 -6.36
N ASP A 79 2.55 -12.94 -5.82
CA ASP A 79 1.43 -13.89 -5.73
C ASP A 79 0.39 -13.38 -4.74
N LEU A 80 -0.67 -12.74 -5.25
CA LEU A 80 -1.71 -12.17 -4.40
C LEU A 80 -2.63 -13.28 -3.91
N ILE A 81 -2.85 -13.31 -2.59
CA ILE A 81 -3.78 -14.23 -1.94
C ILE A 81 -4.71 -13.42 -1.04
N VAL A 82 -6.00 -13.32 -1.42
CA VAL A 82 -6.98 -12.53 -0.65
C VAL A 82 -7.07 -13.03 0.79
N GLY A 83 -6.86 -12.11 1.74
CA GLY A 83 -6.88 -12.39 3.17
C GLY A 83 -5.60 -12.96 3.77
N LYS A 84 -4.57 -13.26 2.96
CA LYS A 84 -3.28 -13.80 3.45
C LYS A 84 -2.06 -13.01 2.97
N HIS A 85 -2.11 -12.52 1.73
CA HIS A 85 -1.07 -11.72 1.09
C HIS A 85 -1.74 -10.81 0.07
N ASP A 86 -2.41 -9.78 0.56
CA ASP A 86 -3.23 -8.87 -0.24
C ASP A 86 -2.86 -7.41 -0.03
N CYS A 87 -3.62 -6.49 -0.64
CA CYS A 87 -3.38 -5.05 -0.58
C CYS A 87 -3.27 -4.49 0.85
N ARG A 88 -3.95 -5.11 1.84
CA ARG A 88 -3.89 -4.69 3.25
C ARG A 88 -2.57 -5.07 3.87
N HIS A 89 -2.08 -6.28 3.59
CA HIS A 89 -0.79 -6.77 4.07
C HIS A 89 0.35 -5.93 3.49
N TYR A 90 0.29 -5.64 2.19
CA TYR A 90 1.23 -4.72 1.55
C TYR A 90 1.22 -3.32 2.19
N THR A 91 0.03 -2.74 2.39
CA THR A 91 -0.11 -1.41 3.00
C THR A 91 0.43 -1.40 4.44
N ASN A 92 0.13 -2.43 5.23
CA ASN A 92 0.68 -2.58 6.58
C ASN A 92 2.21 -2.66 6.54
N GLY A 93 2.76 -3.62 5.80
CA GLY A 93 4.22 -3.83 5.75
C GLY A 93 4.97 -2.61 5.25
N LEU A 94 4.43 -1.90 4.25
CA LEU A 94 5.04 -0.67 3.75
C LEU A 94 4.99 0.44 4.80
N VAL A 95 3.88 0.62 5.52
CA VAL A 95 3.78 1.62 6.59
C VAL A 95 4.77 1.30 7.71
N GLU A 96 4.84 0.04 8.15
CA GLU A 96 5.79 -0.37 9.19
C GLU A 96 7.25 -0.17 8.75
N CYS A 97 7.57 -0.47 7.48
CA CYS A 97 8.89 -0.22 6.91
C CYS A 97 9.24 1.27 6.87
N LEU A 98 8.27 2.12 6.52
CA LEU A 98 8.48 3.57 6.40
C LEU A 98 8.62 4.25 7.76
N THR A 99 7.79 3.90 8.74
CA THR A 99 7.72 4.58 10.04
C THR A 99 8.57 3.91 11.12
N GLY A 100 8.89 2.62 10.97
CA GLY A 100 9.50 1.80 12.01
C GLY A 100 8.52 1.38 13.13
N GLU A 101 7.22 1.68 12.98
CA GLU A 101 6.20 1.37 13.99
C GLU A 101 5.28 0.24 13.52
N GLN A 102 5.08 -0.77 14.35
CA GLN A 102 4.13 -1.86 14.08
C GLN A 102 2.69 -1.46 14.38
N GLY A 103 1.72 -2.04 13.67
CA GLY A 103 0.29 -1.93 14.00
C GLY A 103 -0.33 -0.52 13.85
N VAL A 104 0.28 0.34 13.02
CA VAL A 104 -0.17 1.73 12.81
C VAL A 104 -1.61 1.78 12.30
N LEU A 105 -1.97 0.96 11.29
CA LEU A 105 -3.30 1.00 10.69
C LEU A 105 -4.39 0.50 11.65
N GLU A 106 -4.07 -0.46 12.52
CA GLU A 106 -4.99 -0.98 13.53
C GLU A 106 -5.32 0.10 14.56
N ARG A 107 -4.30 0.84 15.03
CA ARG A 107 -4.49 1.99 15.94
C ARG A 107 -5.35 3.08 15.31
N ILE A 108 -5.09 3.42 14.05
CA ILE A 108 -5.89 4.41 13.31
C ILE A 108 -7.35 3.98 13.20
N ARG A 109 -7.60 2.70 12.90
CA ARG A 109 -8.96 2.15 12.77
C ARG A 109 -9.71 2.16 14.10
N ALA A 110 -9.04 1.82 15.20
CA ALA A 110 -9.62 1.88 16.54
C ALA A 110 -10.01 3.32 16.90
N ASN A 111 -9.15 4.29 16.62
CA ASN A 111 -9.38 5.70 16.94
C ASN A 111 -10.41 6.38 16.03
N SER A 112 -10.65 5.85 14.83
CA SER A 112 -11.63 6.40 13.87
C SER A 112 -13.06 5.90 14.12
N SER A 113 -13.27 5.04 15.12
CA SER A 113 -14.57 4.43 15.45
C SER A 113 -15.27 5.12 16.64
N ILE A 114 -14.88 6.36 16.94
CA ILE A 114 -15.46 7.23 17.99
C ILE A 114 -16.18 8.40 17.31
#